data_AF-A0A945SBK3-F1
#
_entry.id   AF-A0A945SBK3-F1
#
_cell.length_a   1.000
_cell.length_b   1.000
_cell.length_c   1.000
_cell.angle_alpha   90.00
_cell.angle_beta   90.00
_cell.angle_gamma   90.00
#
_symmetry.space_group_name_H-M   'P 1'
#
loop_
_entity.id
_entity.type
_entity.pdbx_description
1 polymer ?
#
loop_
_entity_poly.entity_id
_entity_poly.type
_entity_poly.pdbx_seq_one_letter_code
_entity_poly.pdbx_strand_id
1 'polypeptide(L)'
;MPTDSSKPDSPPCARCDAACCRYMAIEIDRPQDERDLDDIRWYLLHRDVSVCIDADGDWYVAFQTPCEALGDDGRCSRYEHRPELCREHGEPPGDCEYTGDLFVDTFSTLESLDNWFRMTTFPAIAGDDAM
;
A
#
# COMPACT_ATOMS: atom_id res chain seq x y z
N MET A 1 19.26 14.37 -27.91
CA MET A 1 19.82 13.88 -26.64
C MET A 1 19.93 12.36 -26.77
N PRO A 2 21.11 11.75 -26.61
CA PRO A 2 21.24 10.30 -26.65
C PRO A 2 20.58 9.71 -25.40
N THR A 3 19.73 8.68 -25.58
CA THR A 3 19.06 7.97 -24.50
C THR A 3 20.02 6.94 -23.91
N ASP A 4 20.46 7.19 -22.68
CA ASP A 4 21.23 6.25 -21.86
C ASP A 4 20.30 5.13 -21.38
N SER A 5 20.53 3.91 -21.89
CA SER A 5 19.75 2.69 -21.62
C SER A 5 19.96 2.08 -20.22
N SER A 6 20.41 2.86 -19.24
CA SER A 6 20.77 2.38 -17.90
C SER A 6 19.80 2.77 -16.78
N LYS A 7 18.73 3.51 -17.09
CA LYS A 7 17.64 3.78 -16.14
C LYS A 7 16.41 2.96 -16.57
N PRO A 8 15.71 2.25 -15.68
CA PRO A 8 14.37 1.79 -16.00
C PRO A 8 13.60 3.05 -16.41
N ASP A 9 13.03 3.02 -17.61
CA ASP A 9 12.21 4.11 -18.10
C ASP A 9 11.21 4.49 -17.00
N SER A 10 11.05 5.80 -16.76
CA SER A 10 10.04 6.36 -15.86
C SER A 10 8.75 5.53 -15.88
N PRO A 11 8.07 5.38 -14.72
CA PRO A 11 7.02 4.39 -14.49
C PRO A 11 6.13 4.25 -15.72
N PRO A 12 5.90 3.02 -16.21
CA PRO A 12 5.33 2.79 -17.53
C PRO A 12 3.82 3.01 -17.49
N CYS A 13 3.34 4.14 -16.96
CA CYS A 13 1.93 4.49 -16.81
C CYS A 13 1.16 4.44 -18.14
N ALA A 14 1.86 4.59 -19.27
CA ALA A 14 1.32 4.42 -20.62
C ALA A 14 1.17 2.96 -21.07
N ARG A 15 1.68 1.99 -20.30
CA ARG A 15 1.66 0.54 -20.56
C ARG A 15 1.22 -0.31 -19.36
N CYS A 16 1.08 0.25 -18.16
CA CYS A 16 0.57 -0.45 -16.97
C CYS A 16 -0.96 -0.61 -17.02
N ASP A 17 -1.49 -1.44 -16.12
CA ASP A 17 -2.92 -1.76 -15.92
C ASP A 17 -3.62 -0.85 -14.89
N ALA A 18 -2.92 0.22 -14.48
CA ALA A 18 -3.33 1.23 -13.52
C ALA A 18 -3.64 0.72 -12.11
N ALA A 19 -2.90 -0.30 -11.63
CA ALA A 19 -2.99 -0.79 -10.24
C ALA A 19 -3.01 0.35 -9.19
N CYS A 20 -2.07 1.29 -9.26
CA CYS A 20 -1.98 2.44 -8.35
C CYS A 20 -3.18 3.40 -8.37
N CYS A 21 -4.04 3.34 -9.40
CA CYS A 21 -5.25 4.16 -9.48
C CYS A 21 -6.51 3.43 -8.96
N ARG A 22 -6.39 2.18 -8.50
CA ARG A 22 -7.52 1.35 -8.06
C ARG A 22 -7.73 1.37 -6.54
N TYR A 23 -6.76 1.87 -5.80
CA TYR A 23 -6.81 2.01 -4.36
C TYR A 23 -6.09 3.29 -3.94
N MET A 24 -6.29 3.67 -2.68
CA MET A 24 -5.42 4.63 -1.99
C MET A 24 -4.88 3.97 -0.74
N ALA A 25 -3.64 4.28 -0.38
CA ALA A 25 -3.02 3.85 0.88
C ALA A 25 -2.56 5.08 1.66
N ILE A 26 -2.76 5.03 2.97
CA ILE A 26 -2.27 6.06 3.90
C ILE A 26 -1.40 5.34 4.92
N GLU A 27 -0.21 5.88 5.15
CA GLU A 27 0.69 5.42 6.20
C GLU A 27 0.02 5.58 7.57
N ILE A 28 0.13 4.55 8.41
CA ILE A 28 -0.33 4.53 9.80
C ILE A 28 0.84 4.17 10.69
N ASP A 29 0.76 4.58 11.96
CA ASP A 29 1.77 4.19 12.93
C ASP A 29 1.76 2.66 13.10
N ARG A 30 2.95 2.08 13.14
CA ARG A 30 3.13 0.67 13.51
C ARG A 30 2.52 0.44 14.91
N PRO A 31 1.69 -0.60 15.12
CA PRO A 31 1.07 -0.85 16.41
C PRO A 31 2.14 -1.18 17.47
N GLN A 32 2.06 -0.51 18.62
CA GLN A 32 2.98 -0.68 19.75
C GLN A 32 2.33 -1.39 20.94
N ASP A 33 1.00 -1.38 21.03
CA ASP A 33 0.24 -2.05 22.08
C ASP A 33 -1.06 -2.74 21.59
N GLU A 34 -1.77 -3.42 22.48
CA GLU A 34 -3.06 -4.08 22.17
C GLU A 34 -4.15 -3.08 21.76
N ARG A 35 -4.06 -1.82 22.20
CA ARG A 35 -5.02 -0.79 21.83
C ARG A 35 -4.84 -0.39 20.37
N ASP A 36 -3.60 -0.21 19.94
CA ASP A 36 -3.27 0.04 18.53
C ASP A 36 -3.72 -1.14 17.64
N LEU A 37 -3.55 -2.38 18.11
CA LEU A 37 -4.06 -3.55 17.41
C LEU A 37 -5.58 -3.55 17.28
N ASP A 38 -6.28 -3.10 18.31
CA ASP A 38 -7.74 -3.00 18.27
C ASP A 38 -8.23 -1.99 17.24
N ASP A 39 -7.50 -0.89 17.03
CA ASP A 39 -7.79 0.07 15.96
C ASP A 39 -7.57 -0.57 14.57
N ILE A 40 -6.52 -1.38 14.39
CA ILE A 40 -6.28 -2.15 13.15
C ILE A 40 -7.39 -3.18 12.90
N ARG A 41 -7.80 -3.92 13.94
CA ARG A 41 -8.94 -4.84 13.85
C ARG A 41 -10.20 -4.10 13.44
N TRP A 42 -10.43 -2.91 13.99
CA TRP A 42 -11.56 -2.07 13.62
C TRP A 42 -11.50 -1.63 12.15
N TYR A 43 -10.32 -1.29 11.60
CA TYR A 43 -10.18 -1.01 10.16
C TYR A 43 -10.62 -2.21 9.31
N LEU A 44 -10.13 -3.41 9.62
CA LEU A 44 -10.39 -4.64 8.87
C LEU A 44 -11.85 -5.15 8.97
N LEU A 45 -12.67 -4.58 9.85
CA LEU A 45 -14.11 -4.85 9.89
C LEU A 45 -14.90 -4.12 8.79
N HIS A 46 -14.29 -3.15 8.11
CA HIS A 46 -14.91 -2.40 7.03
C HIS A 46 -14.70 -3.10 5.68
N ARG A 47 -15.69 -2.97 4.79
CA ARG A 47 -15.57 -3.49 3.42
C ARG A 47 -14.51 -2.70 2.66
N ASP A 48 -13.80 -3.41 1.78
CA ASP A 48 -12.83 -2.83 0.85
C ASP A 48 -11.65 -2.12 1.54
N VAL A 49 -11.37 -2.52 2.79
CA VAL A 49 -10.21 -2.07 3.57
C VAL A 49 -9.22 -3.21 3.75
N SER A 50 -7.95 -2.91 3.54
CA SER A 50 -6.83 -3.78 3.87
C SER A 50 -5.81 -3.02 4.71
N VAL A 51 -4.98 -3.74 5.45
CA VAL A 51 -3.81 -3.21 6.13
C VAL A 51 -2.58 -3.88 5.54
N CYS A 52 -1.57 -3.10 5.17
CA CYS A 52 -0.40 -3.57 4.45
C CYS A 52 0.88 -3.18 5.18
N ILE A 53 1.93 -3.96 4.99
CA ILE A 53 3.28 -3.67 5.48
C ILE A 53 4.21 -3.69 4.29
N ASP A 54 5.04 -2.66 4.12
CA ASP A 54 6.06 -2.62 3.07
C ASP A 54 7.37 -3.32 3.48
N ALA A 55 8.35 -3.32 2.59
CA ALA A 55 9.64 -3.97 2.82
C ALA A 55 10.50 -3.31 3.92
N ASP A 56 10.25 -2.03 4.22
CA ASP A 56 10.93 -1.27 5.28
C ASP A 56 10.23 -1.44 6.65
N GLY A 57 9.03 -2.02 6.65
CA GLY A 57 8.24 -2.32 7.83
C GLY A 57 7.24 -1.23 8.19
N ASP A 58 6.99 -0.29 7.27
CA ASP A 58 6.02 0.77 7.43
C ASP A 58 4.61 0.22 7.17
N TRP A 59 3.66 0.72 7.95
CA TRP A 59 2.28 0.23 7.96
C TRP A 59 1.39 1.17 7.18
N TYR A 60 0.44 0.59 6.45
CA TYR A 60 -0.51 1.34 5.65
C TYR A 60 -1.92 0.80 5.84
N VAL A 61 -2.90 1.69 5.83
CA VAL A 61 -4.31 1.32 5.59
C VAL A 61 -4.64 1.63 4.14
N ALA A 62 -5.10 0.61 3.41
CA ALA A 62 -5.46 0.69 2.01
C ALA A 62 -6.97 0.58 1.81
N PHE A 63 -7.52 1.45 0.98
CA PHE A 63 -8.94 1.47 0.61
C PHE A 63 -9.07 1.17 -0.88
N GLN A 64 -9.81 0.11 -1.24
CA GLN A 64 -10.10 -0.23 -2.63
C GLN A 64 -11.17 0.72 -3.19
N THR A 65 -10.73 1.94 -3.51
CA THR A 65 -11.54 3.02 -4.04
C THR A 65 -10.93 3.53 -5.35
N PRO A 66 -11.42 3.06 -6.52
CA PRO A 66 -10.87 3.47 -7.80
C PRO A 66 -10.97 4.98 -8.02
N CYS A 67 -9.87 5.57 -8.49
CA CYS A 67 -9.78 7.01 -8.77
C CYS A 67 -10.81 7.42 -9.84
N GLU A 68 -11.52 8.53 -9.63
CA GLU A 68 -12.49 9.06 -10.60
C GLU A 68 -11.85 9.47 -11.93
N ALA A 69 -10.53 9.72 -11.96
CA ALA A 69 -9.81 10.03 -13.17
C ALA A 69 -9.40 8.78 -13.98
N LEU A 70 -9.59 7.57 -13.46
CA LEU A 70 -9.28 6.32 -14.16
C LEU A 70 -10.33 6.06 -15.25
N GLY A 71 -9.90 6.11 -16.51
CA GLY A 71 -10.73 5.78 -17.67
C GLY A 71 -10.88 4.28 -17.87
N ASP A 72 -11.90 3.89 -18.64
CA ASP A 72 -12.18 2.49 -19.02
C ASP A 72 -11.04 1.84 -19.82
N ASP A 73 -10.17 2.66 -20.43
CA ASP A 73 -8.96 2.24 -21.14
C ASP A 73 -7.76 1.95 -20.21
N GLY A 74 -7.95 2.07 -18.90
CA GLY A 74 -6.88 1.90 -17.91
C GLY A 74 -5.90 3.07 -17.89
N ARG A 75 -6.31 4.27 -18.31
CA ARG A 75 -5.47 5.47 -18.32
C ARG A 75 -6.06 6.59 -17.46
N CYS A 76 -5.17 7.39 -16.86
CA CYS A 76 -5.58 8.59 -16.14
C CYS A 76 -6.01 9.67 -17.13
N SER A 77 -7.29 10.03 -17.12
CA SER A 77 -7.88 11.09 -17.96
C SER A 77 -7.32 12.49 -17.68
N ARG A 78 -6.60 12.68 -16.56
CA ARG A 78 -5.98 13.95 -16.16
C ARG A 78 -4.47 13.83 -15.96
N TYR A 79 -3.80 12.97 -16.74
CA TYR A 79 -2.38 12.65 -16.57
C TYR A 79 -1.44 13.87 -16.46
N GLU A 80 -1.68 14.92 -17.26
CA GLU A 80 -0.89 16.16 -17.26
C GLU A 80 -1.13 17.05 -16.02
N HIS A 81 -2.24 16.84 -15.32
CA HIS A 81 -2.66 17.58 -14.13
C HIS A 81 -2.75 16.70 -12.89
N ARG A 82 -2.08 15.54 -12.90
CA ARG A 82 -2.09 14.62 -11.78
C ARG A 82 -1.45 15.26 -10.53
N PRO A 83 -1.93 14.92 -9.32
CA PRO A 83 -1.33 15.35 -8.06
C PRO A 83 0.15 14.99 -7.96
N GLU A 84 0.90 15.68 -7.10
CA GLU A 84 2.34 15.47 -6.90
C GLU A 84 2.66 14.02 -6.51
N LEU A 85 1.89 13.43 -5.58
CA LEU A 85 2.01 12.01 -5.22
C LEU A 85 1.93 11.08 -6.45
N CYS A 86 1.02 11.34 -7.38
CA CYS A 86 0.92 10.56 -8.63
C CYS A 86 2.03 10.87 -9.64
N ARG A 87 2.76 11.98 -9.49
CA ARG A 87 3.94 12.30 -10.32
C ARG A 87 5.19 11.61 -9.80
N GLU A 88 5.28 11.48 -8.48
CA GLU A 88 6.40 10.91 -7.75
C GLU A 88 6.32 9.37 -7.67
N HIS A 89 5.11 8.79 -7.73
CA HIS A 89 4.92 7.34 -7.77
C HIS A 89 5.76 6.67 -8.86
N GLY A 90 6.58 5.68 -8.50
CA GLY A 90 7.54 5.03 -9.41
C GLY A 90 8.94 5.64 -9.43
N GLU A 91 9.22 6.65 -8.61
CA GLU A 91 10.53 7.26 -8.42
C GLU A 91 10.95 7.16 -6.93
N PRO A 92 12.05 6.45 -6.58
CA PRO A 92 13.03 5.87 -7.48
C PRO A 92 12.50 4.65 -8.25
N PRO A 93 13.11 4.29 -9.39
CA PRO A 93 12.69 3.14 -10.17
C PRO A 93 12.62 1.86 -9.33
N GLY A 94 11.47 1.18 -9.34
CA GLY A 94 11.18 0.03 -8.50
C GLY A 94 10.04 0.28 -7.51
N ASP A 95 9.74 1.55 -7.21
CA ASP A 95 8.65 1.96 -6.32
C ASP A 95 7.29 2.04 -7.05
N CYS A 96 6.92 0.93 -7.71
CA CYS A 96 5.65 0.81 -8.43
C CYS A 96 5.17 -0.65 -8.47
N GLU A 97 3.85 -0.86 -8.38
CA GLU A 97 3.19 -2.18 -8.48
C GLU A 97 3.48 -2.89 -9.81
N TYR A 98 3.80 -2.12 -10.85
CA TYR A 98 4.17 -2.68 -12.14
C TYR A 98 5.54 -3.40 -12.09
N THR A 99 6.43 -2.96 -11.21
CA THR A 99 7.78 -3.52 -11.08
C THR A 99 7.90 -4.62 -10.03
N GLY A 100 6.90 -4.77 -9.16
CA GLY A 100 6.84 -5.80 -8.13
C GLY A 100 5.79 -5.49 -7.06
N ASP A 101 5.70 -6.34 -6.04
CA ASP A 101 4.84 -6.10 -4.89
C ASP A 101 5.43 -4.98 -4.02
N LEU A 102 4.66 -3.93 -3.76
CA LEU A 102 5.04 -2.84 -2.84
C LEU A 102 4.92 -3.25 -1.38
N PHE A 103 4.06 -4.22 -1.08
CA PHE A 103 3.78 -4.72 0.25
C PHE A 103 4.27 -6.15 0.41
N VAL A 104 4.98 -6.42 1.49
CA VAL A 104 5.43 -7.78 1.85
C VAL A 104 4.33 -8.56 2.56
N ASP A 105 3.44 -7.85 3.26
CA ASP A 105 2.27 -8.42 3.92
C ASP A 105 1.03 -7.58 3.63
N THR A 106 -0.12 -8.25 3.49
CA THR A 106 -1.42 -7.61 3.29
C THR A 106 -2.49 -8.40 4.01
N PHE A 107 -3.26 -7.71 4.83
CA PHE A 107 -4.36 -8.26 5.62
C PHE A 107 -5.67 -7.66 5.14
N SER A 108 -6.61 -8.49 4.73
CA SER A 108 -7.98 -8.08 4.36
C SER A 108 -9.03 -8.71 5.27
N THR A 109 -8.58 -9.52 6.25
CA THR A 109 -9.44 -10.16 7.24
C THR A 109 -8.73 -10.19 8.60
N LEU A 110 -9.52 -10.20 9.68
CA LEU A 110 -9.02 -10.41 11.04
C LEU A 110 -8.19 -11.70 11.15
N GLU A 111 -8.65 -12.77 10.50
CA GLU A 111 -7.94 -14.06 10.50
C GLU A 111 -6.55 -13.96 9.89
N SER A 112 -6.39 -13.21 8.79
CA SER A 112 -5.07 -13.02 8.15
C SER A 112 -4.10 -12.27 9.06
N LEU A 113 -4.57 -11.24 9.76
CA LEU A 113 -3.79 -10.47 10.72
C LEU A 113 -3.40 -11.33 11.93
N ASP A 114 -4.38 -12.02 12.53
CA ASP A 114 -4.16 -12.87 13.71
C ASP A 114 -3.17 -14.02 13.42
N ASN A 115 -3.25 -14.61 12.23
CA ASN A 115 -2.32 -15.65 11.81
C ASN A 115 -0.90 -15.10 11.64
N TRP A 116 -0.76 -13.91 11.08
CA TRP A 116 0.54 -13.25 10.93
C TRP A 116 1.21 -13.02 12.28
N PHE A 117 0.48 -12.45 13.25
CA PHE A 117 1.00 -12.25 14.62
C PHE A 117 1.44 -13.54 15.31
N ARG A 118 0.81 -14.68 15.02
CA ARG A 118 1.22 -15.99 15.57
C ARG A 118 2.50 -16.53 14.94
N MET A 119 2.79 -16.17 13.70
CA MET A 119 3.93 -16.68 12.93
C MET A 119 5.16 -15.79 13.04
N THR A 120 4.98 -14.50 13.27
CA THR A 120 6.07 -13.53 13.41
C THR A 120 6.35 -13.25 14.88
N THR A 121 7.63 -13.29 15.29
CA THR A 121 8.05 -12.77 16.58
C THR A 121 8.00 -11.24 16.53
N PHE A 122 6.85 -10.66 16.85
CA PHE A 122 6.70 -9.21 16.96
C PHE A 122 7.47 -8.76 18.22
N PRO A 123 8.53 -7.92 18.11
CA PRO A 123 9.23 -7.43 19.29
C PRO A 123 8.26 -6.63 20.16
N ALA A 124 7.90 -7.28 21.27
CA ALA A 124 7.03 -6.89 22.38
C ALA A 124 6.15 -5.66 22.16
N ILE A 125 4.90 -5.91 21.75
CA ILE A 125 3.78 -5.29 22.47
C ILE A 125 4.01 -5.65 23.94
N ALA A 126 4.38 -4.66 24.74
CA ALA A 126 4.44 -4.84 26.18
C ALA A 126 3.01 -5.09 26.62
N GLY A 127 2.66 -6.37 26.80
CA GLY A 127 1.39 -6.76 27.37
C GLY A 127 1.31 -6.13 28.75
N ASP A 128 0.40 -5.17 28.91
CA ASP A 128 -0.14 -4.87 30.21
C ASP A 128 -1.36 -5.76 30.42
N ASP A 129 -1.38 -6.38 31.58
CA ASP A 129 -2.11 -7.58 31.93
C ASP A 129 -3.63 -7.50 31.69
N ALA A 130 -4.16 -8.67 31.36
CA ALA A 130 -5.43 -9.23 31.84
C ALA A 130 -6.31 -8.31 32.71
N MET A 131 -7.50 -7.95 32.22
CA MET A 131 -8.76 -7.92 32.99
C MET A 131 -9.96 -8.21 32.09
#